data_AF-A0A377KA27-F1
#
_entry.id   AF-A0A377KA27-F1
#
_cell.length_a   1.000
_cell.length_b   1.000
_cell.length_c   1.000
_cell.angle_alpha   90.00
_cell.angle_beta   90.00
_cell.angle_gamma   90.00
#
_symmetry.space_group_name_H-M   'P 1'
#
loop_
_entity.id
_entity.type
_entity.pdbx_description
1 polymer ?
#
loop_
_entity_poly.entity_id
_entity_poly.type
_entity_poly.pdbx_seq_one_letter_code
_entity_poly.pdbx_strand_id
1 'polypeptide(L)' 'MAQPQYQQWLEDHLTHNPEDLHLQPAGKIYLAETPWFNISATIIRERLQNGESCEDLLPEPVLTYINQQGLYR' A
#
# COMPACT_ATOMS: atom_id res chain seq x y z
N MET A 1 0.46 21.94 -5.04
CA MET A 1 -0.07 22.42 -6.34
C MET A 1 0.09 21.30 -7.35
N ALA A 2 -0.92 21.02 -8.17
CA ALA A 2 -0.79 20.04 -9.25
C ALA A 2 0.26 20.54 -10.26
N GLN A 3 1.24 19.70 -10.60
CA GLN A 3 2.23 20.01 -11.61
C GLN A 3 1.81 19.30 -12.91
N PRO A 4 1.36 20.04 -13.95
CA PRO A 4 0.77 19.44 -15.16
C PRO A 4 1.68 18.44 -15.87
N GLN A 5 3.00 18.66 -15.80
CA GLN A 5 4.01 17.76 -16.35
C GLN A 5 3.95 16.33 -15.78
N TYR A 6 3.56 16.15 -14.51
CA TYR A 6 3.45 14.82 -13.91
C TYR A 6 2.17 14.11 -14.31
N GLN A 7 1.08 14.86 -14.50
CA GLN A 7 -0.17 14.32 -15.01
C GLN A 7 0.02 13.84 -16.45
N GLN A 8 0.68 14.65 -17.30
CA GLN A 8 0.99 14.25 -18.67
C GLN A 8 1.88 13.01 -18.71
N TRP A 9 2.94 12.96 -17.89
CA TRP A 9 3.80 11.77 -17.81
C TRP A 9 3.02 10.51 -17.40
N LEU A 10 2.08 10.62 -16.45
CA LEU A 10 1.23 9.50 -16.06
C LEU A 10 0.38 9.04 -17.25
N GLU A 11 -0.28 9.98 -17.95
CA GLU A 11 -1.13 9.70 -19.11
C GLU A 11 -0.35 9.03 -20.26
N ASP A 12 0.88 9.47 -20.52
CA ASP A 12 1.74 8.92 -21.57
C ASP A 12 2.10 7.43 -21.35
N HIS A 13 2.11 6.98 -20.09
CA HIS A 13 2.46 5.60 -19.70
C HIS A 13 1.24 4.77 -19.27
N LEU A 14 0.07 5.39 -19.11
CA LEU A 14 -1.13 4.72 -18.62
C LEU A 14 -1.60 3.65 -19.62
N THR A 15 -1.96 2.47 -19.11
CA THR A 15 -2.74 1.49 -19.87
C THR A 15 -4.04 1.18 -19.14
N HIS A 16 -5.09 0.91 -19.92
CA HIS A 16 -6.35 0.36 -19.44
C HIS A 16 -6.51 -1.12 -19.81
N ASN A 17 -5.52 -1.71 -20.50
CA ASN A 17 -5.50 -3.12 -20.88
C ASN A 17 -4.41 -3.87 -20.09
N PRO A 18 -4.75 -4.68 -19.08
CA PRO A 18 -3.74 -5.38 -18.28
C PRO A 18 -2.95 -6.44 -19.08
N GLU A 19 -3.45 -6.91 -20.22
CA GLU A 19 -2.69 -7.81 -21.11
C GLU A 19 -1.37 -7.18 -21.59
N ASP A 20 -1.30 -5.85 -21.68
CA ASP A 20 -0.07 -5.14 -22.04
C ASP A 20 1.10 -5.46 -21.07
N LEU A 21 0.78 -5.78 -19.80
CA LEU A 21 1.77 -6.14 -18.77
C LEU A 21 2.45 -7.50 -19.06
N HIS A 22 1.81 -8.37 -19.83
CA HIS A 22 2.34 -9.66 -20.24
C HIS A 22 3.00 -9.61 -21.62
N LEU A 23 2.56 -8.69 -22.48
CA LEU A 23 3.03 -8.56 -23.86
C LEU A 23 4.29 -7.69 -23.99
N GLN A 24 4.53 -6.79 -23.04
CA GLN A 24 5.69 -5.89 -23.04
C GLN A 24 6.53 -6.11 -21.78
N PRO A 25 7.88 -6.03 -21.87
CA PRO A 25 8.74 -6.28 -20.72
C PRO A 25 8.68 -5.17 -19.64
N ALA A 26 8.27 -3.95 -20.01
CA ALA A 26 8.18 -2.79 -19.12
C ALA A 26 7.41 -1.62 -19.79
N GLY A 27 7.20 -0.52 -19.05
CA GLY A 27 6.85 0.79 -19.62
C GLY A 27 5.40 1.25 -19.43
N LYS A 28 4.57 0.45 -18.76
CA LYS A 28 3.17 0.80 -18.48
C LYS A 28 2.91 1.10 -17.01
N ILE A 29 1.99 2.02 -16.77
CA ILE A 29 1.35 2.25 -15.48
C ILE A 29 -0.07 1.73 -15.60
N TYR A 30 -0.47 0.80 -14.73
CA TYR A 30 -1.83 0.27 -14.67
C TYR A 30 -2.45 0.61 -13.32
N LEU A 31 -3.57 1.33 -13.35
CA LEU A 31 -4.36 1.66 -12.17
C LEU A 31 -5.36 0.52 -11.94
N ALA A 32 -4.97 -0.47 -11.15
CA ALA A 32 -5.77 -1.65 -10.89
C ALA A 32 -6.97 -1.36 -9.98
N GLU A 33 -8.08 -2.05 -10.22
CA GLU A 33 -9.29 -1.99 -9.39
C GLU A 33 -9.13 -2.87 -8.14
N THR A 34 -8.29 -2.44 -7.21
CA THR A 34 -8.04 -3.14 -5.95
C THR A 34 -8.94 -2.64 -4.81
N PRO A 35 -9.29 -3.48 -3.83
CA PRO A 35 -10.02 -3.04 -2.64
C PRO A 35 -9.28 -1.94 -1.87
N TRP A 36 -10.05 -1.04 -1.27
CA TRP A 36 -9.53 0.01 -0.40
C TRP A 36 -9.37 -0.50 1.03
N PHE A 37 -8.25 -0.17 1.66
CA PHE A 37 -8.00 -0.44 3.06
C PHE A 37 -7.58 0.84 3.78
N ASN A 38 -8.33 1.23 4.82
CA ASN A 38 -8.00 2.36 5.68
C ASN A 38 -6.95 1.93 6.73
N ILE A 39 -5.79 1.48 6.25
CA ILE A 39 -4.71 0.94 7.09
C ILE A 39 -3.41 1.65 6.71
N SER A 40 -2.62 2.04 7.71
CA SER A 40 -1.26 2.51 7.50
C SER A 40 -0.33 2.03 8.61
N ALA A 41 0.96 1.86 8.29
CA ALA A 41 1.95 1.47 9.29
C ALA A 41 2.10 2.51 10.42
N THR A 42 1.86 3.79 10.13
CA THR A 42 1.85 4.86 11.15
C THR A 42 0.74 4.64 12.16
N ILE A 43 -0.49 4.42 11.68
CA ILE A 43 -1.65 4.14 12.55
C ILE A 43 -1.41 2.88 13.38
N ILE A 44 -0.88 1.80 12.79
CA ILE A 44 -0.58 0.55 13.53
C ILE A 44 0.40 0.81 14.68
N ARG A 45 1.49 1.54 14.45
CA ARG A 45 2.48 1.83 15.50
C ARG A 45 1.90 2.71 16.62
N GLU A 46 1.10 3.71 16.28
CA GLU A 46 0.42 4.56 17.27
C GLU A 46 -0.57 3.75 18.12
N ARG A 47 -1.35 2.86 17.49
CA ARG A 47 -2.26 1.95 18.19
C ARG A 47 -1.53 1.04 19.15
N LEU A 48 -0.43 0.42 18.71
CA LEU A 48 0.41 -0.43 19.55
C LEU A 48 0.99 0.33 20.75
N GLN A 49 1.49 1.54 20.53
CA GLN A 49 2.01 2.41 21.59
C GLN A 49 0.93 2.78 22.61
N ASN A 50 -0.31 2.99 22.15
CA ASN A 50 -1.47 3.30 23.00
C ASN A 50 -2.14 2.05 23.62
N GLY A 51 -1.67 0.84 23.33
CA GLY A 51 -2.28 -0.41 23.79
C GLY A 51 -3.62 -0.74 23.12
N GLU A 52 -3.90 -0.18 21.95
CA GLU A 52 -5.11 -0.42 21.17
C GLU A 52 -4.97 -1.67 20.28
N SER A 53 -6.07 -2.42 20.08
CA SER A 53 -6.05 -3.64 19.26
C SER A 53 -5.73 -3.37 17.78
N CYS A 54 -4.94 -4.25 17.19
CA CYS A 54 -4.60 -4.26 15.76
C CYS A 54 -4.96 -5.60 15.07
N GLU A 55 -5.85 -6.40 15.67
CA GLU A 55 -6.14 -7.79 15.23
C GLU A 55 -6.60 -7.90 13.76
N ASP A 56 -7.38 -6.92 13.27
CA ASP A 56 -7.88 -6.90 11.88
C ASP A 56 -7.00 -6.10 10.90
N LEU A 57 -5.86 -5.56 11.37
CA LEU A 57 -5.03 -4.65 10.58
C LEU A 57 -3.80 -5.33 9.95
N LEU A 58 -3.43 -6.50 10.46
CA LEU A 58 -2.26 -7.26 10.03
C LEU A 58 -2.41 -8.75 10.38
N PRO A 59 -1.62 -9.64 9.76
CA PRO A 59 -1.63 -11.05 10.11
C PRO A 59 -1.28 -11.29 11.59
N GLU A 60 -2.03 -12.16 12.26
CA GLU A 60 -1.81 -12.55 13.65
C GLU A 60 -0.36 -12.97 13.94
N PRO A 61 0.34 -13.77 13.10
CA PRO A 61 1.72 -14.15 13.39
C PRO A 61 2.68 -12.96 13.46
N VAL A 62 2.41 -11.88 12.72
CA VAL A 62 3.21 -10.65 12.75
C VAL A 62 2.95 -9.87 14.03
N LEU A 63 1.69 -9.79 14.48
CA LEU A 63 1.32 -9.16 15.75
C LEU A 63 1.96 -9.90 16.94
N THR A 64 1.94 -11.24 16.91
CA THR A 64 2.62 -12.08 17.91
C THR A 64 4.12 -11.81 17.95
N TYR A 65 4.78 -11.71 16.79
CA TYR A 65 6.20 -11.34 16.74
C TYR A 65 6.48 -9.95 17.31
N ILE A 66 5.69 -8.93 16.96
CA ILE A 66 5.79 -7.57 17.51
C ILE A 66 5.69 -7.60 19.05
N ASN A 67 4.77 -8.40 19.59
CA ASN A 67 4.55 -8.60 21.01
C ASN A 67 5.70 -9.37 21.71
N GLN A 68 6.37 -10.28 21.01
CA GLN A 68 7.54 -10.98 21.54
C GLN A 68 8.78 -10.07 21.58
N GLN A 69 8.96 -9.19 20.59
CA GLN A 69 10.20 -8.45 20.37
C GLN A 69 10.28 -7.07 21.02
N GLY A 70 9.26 -6.61 21.74
CA GLY A 70 9.31 -5.27 22.34
C GLY A 70 9.00 -4.13 21.37
N LEU A 71 8.50 -4.38 20.15
CA LEU A 71 8.45 -3.35 19.11
C LEU A 71 7.26 -2.38 19.30
N TYR A 72 7.50 -1.09 18.98
CA TYR A 72 6.50 -0.02 18.83
C TYR A 72 5.63 0.26 20.07
N ARG A 73 6.18 -0.01 21.25
CA ARG A 73 5.57 0.23 22.56
C ARG A 73 6.44 1.18 23.38
#